data_AF-A0A523RKL7-F1
#
_entry.id   AF-A0A523RKL7-F1
#
_cell.length_a   1.000
_cell.length_b   1.000
_cell.length_c   1.000
_cell.angle_alpha   90.00
_cell.angle_beta   90.00
_cell.angle_gamma   90.00
#
_symmetry.space_group_name_H-M   'P 1'
#
loop_
_entity.id
_entity.type
_entity.pdbx_description
1 polymer ?
#
loop_
_entity_poly.entity_id
_entity_poly.type
_entity_poly.pdbx_seq_one_letter_code
_entity_poly.pdbx_strand_id
1 'polypeptide(L)'
;MLSHRTGLPRHDFVWVDNQFNYSWILERLPHLELSADIRQSLQYCNLTFIAASVIIEELTGISFSDFISRRIFRPLGMKNSNFSVDEMWKTQDFAKPYKIDFRVEKFRLIECEYVVNDSLIGAGGINSSVFDVGKWLRFHLNNGKVGNKQLVSPGNLRMTYAQGLSAMYCNESIQGILRKYYPDQKWFRNETWALGWMNQMYRGYNLIAHPGGLDGSTALMTFLPDEDIGVFAITNQSDCYLPFAVAYHLVDDTLEMNPVDWALIFQRIENQMNKVLKETEKHSKELRKADALPTHDLQEYSGKYQHPGYGPLEFYIEKGLPMMKYGTVNYPLSHYHYDTFQFEMTRWDIRELLTFQVDSLGDIIGVSVKIEELLPPILFKKLPEDYLREKKFLQTLVGKYDLAGQIVEIRLKGNDAIMFAPLEQPPVELEPVRGLRYKSKDSDLINLLFKRDENDKVTEFMFVAHRQVVSAKKIS
;
A
#
# COMPACT_ATOMS: atom_id res chain seq x y z
N MET A 1 0.47 16.53 -6.94
CA MET A 1 -0.34 15.83 -5.91
C MET A 1 -1.74 15.59 -6.44
N LEU A 2 -2.63 16.58 -6.44
CA LEU A 2 -4.05 16.42 -6.80
C LEU A 2 -4.36 15.90 -8.22
N SER A 3 -3.36 15.95 -9.12
CA SER A 3 -3.45 15.43 -10.48
C SER A 3 -2.73 14.10 -10.70
N HIS A 4 -2.29 13.41 -9.64
CA HIS A 4 -1.64 12.09 -9.74
C HIS A 4 -0.37 12.07 -10.62
N ARG A 5 0.38 13.17 -10.60
CA ARG A 5 1.56 13.40 -11.45
C ARG A 5 2.84 13.63 -10.65
N THR A 6 2.98 12.94 -9.53
CA THR A 6 4.14 13.07 -8.64
C THR A 6 5.26 12.08 -8.94
N GLY A 7 5.01 11.06 -9.76
CA GLY A 7 5.92 9.92 -9.94
C GLY A 7 5.80 8.85 -8.85
N LEU A 8 4.98 9.12 -7.84
CA LEU A 8 4.70 8.22 -6.73
C LEU A 8 3.53 7.31 -7.15
N PRO A 9 3.73 5.99 -7.27
CA PRO A 9 2.65 5.05 -7.52
C PRO A 9 1.77 4.89 -6.27
N ARG A 10 0.85 3.92 -6.28
CA ARG A 10 -0.23 3.83 -5.28
C ARG A 10 0.30 3.70 -3.85
N HIS A 11 1.24 2.78 -3.65
CA HIS A 11 1.79 2.39 -2.35
C HIS A 11 0.72 2.08 -1.30
N ASP A 12 -0.40 1.47 -1.72
CA ASP A 12 -1.56 1.32 -0.84
C ASP A 12 -1.24 0.45 0.40
N PHE A 13 -0.30 -0.49 0.29
CA PHE A 13 0.16 -1.32 1.41
C PHE A 13 0.65 -0.53 2.63
N VAL A 14 1.08 0.74 2.47
CA VAL A 14 1.53 1.59 3.59
C VAL A 14 0.43 1.85 4.62
N TRP A 15 -0.83 1.92 4.18
CA TRP A 15 -1.99 2.23 5.03
C TRP A 15 -2.96 1.05 5.20
N VAL A 16 -2.86 0.03 4.36
CA VAL A 16 -3.71 -1.17 4.42
C VAL A 16 -3.34 -2.01 5.61
N ASP A 17 -4.36 -2.44 6.37
CA ASP A 17 -4.22 -3.30 7.55
C ASP A 17 -3.32 -2.73 8.66
N ASN A 18 -3.06 -1.42 8.55
CA ASN A 18 -2.22 -0.63 9.41
C ASN A 18 -3.11 0.40 10.10
N GLN A 19 -3.39 0.23 11.39
CA GLN A 19 -4.19 1.17 12.21
C GLN A 19 -3.39 2.40 12.64
N PHE A 20 -2.54 2.93 11.76
CA PHE A 20 -1.63 4.01 12.10
C PHE A 20 -2.12 5.34 11.55
N ASN A 21 -2.16 6.37 12.41
CA ASN A 21 -2.58 7.73 12.06
C ASN A 21 -1.75 8.37 10.91
N TYR A 22 -2.17 9.54 10.41
CA TYR A 22 -1.48 10.20 9.30
C TYR A 22 0.03 10.38 9.49
N SER A 23 0.50 10.59 10.73
CA SER A 23 1.93 10.73 11.01
C SER A 23 2.72 9.53 10.52
N TRP A 24 2.17 8.32 10.63
CA TRP A 24 2.80 7.12 10.08
C TRP A 24 3.00 7.18 8.57
N ILE A 25 1.97 7.63 7.84
CA ILE A 25 2.01 7.76 6.39
C ILE A 25 3.02 8.85 6.00
N LEU A 26 2.99 10.00 6.67
CA LEU A 26 3.85 11.15 6.38
C LEU A 26 5.32 10.85 6.67
N GLU A 27 5.64 10.15 7.75
CA GLU A 27 7.00 9.72 8.09
C GLU A 27 7.57 8.75 7.04
N ARG A 28 6.71 7.99 6.38
CA ARG A 28 7.08 6.99 5.37
C ARG A 28 7.18 7.52 3.96
N LEU A 29 6.41 8.57 3.65
CA LEU A 29 6.32 9.15 2.30
C LEU A 29 7.69 9.45 1.67
N PRO A 30 8.70 10.00 2.39
CA PRO A 30 10.03 10.25 1.83
C PRO A 30 10.84 8.99 1.50
N HIS A 31 10.42 7.83 2.01
CA HIS A 31 11.10 6.55 1.87
C HIS A 31 10.45 5.63 0.83
N LEU A 32 9.40 6.11 0.16
CA LEU A 32 8.73 5.38 -0.92
C LEU A 32 9.39 5.71 -2.26
N GLU A 33 9.60 4.68 -3.06
CA GLU A 33 10.29 4.79 -4.34
C GLU A 33 9.37 5.36 -5.42
N LEU A 34 9.90 6.29 -6.22
CA LEU A 34 9.20 6.81 -7.38
C LEU A 34 9.39 5.86 -8.57
N SER A 35 8.36 5.68 -9.37
CA SER A 35 8.43 4.89 -10.63
C SER A 35 8.53 5.76 -11.88
N ALA A 36 8.44 7.09 -11.73
CA ALA A 36 8.59 8.05 -12.81
C ALA A 36 9.06 9.42 -12.26
N ASP A 37 9.60 10.26 -13.14
CA ASP A 37 9.91 11.65 -12.80
C ASP A 37 8.63 12.48 -12.56
N ILE A 38 8.77 13.60 -11.85
CA ILE A 38 7.66 14.50 -11.58
C ILE A 38 7.02 14.97 -12.89
N ARG A 39 5.68 14.84 -12.98
CA ARG A 39 4.87 15.13 -14.18
C ARG A 39 5.12 14.25 -15.40
N GLN A 40 6.01 13.27 -15.33
CA GLN A 40 6.27 12.36 -16.46
C GLN A 40 5.12 11.39 -16.74
N SER A 41 4.44 10.94 -15.68
CA SER A 41 3.37 9.94 -15.78
C SER A 41 2.17 10.32 -14.91
N LEU A 42 0.99 9.81 -15.28
CA LEU A 42 -0.19 9.80 -14.42
C LEU A 42 -0.24 8.45 -13.69
N GLN A 43 -0.17 8.50 -12.36
CA GLN A 43 -0.15 7.34 -11.47
C GLN A 43 -1.04 7.64 -10.26
N TYR A 44 -2.20 6.97 -10.19
CA TYR A 44 -3.14 7.17 -9.10
C TYR A 44 -2.45 6.90 -7.76
N CYS A 45 -2.66 7.78 -6.78
CA CYS A 45 -1.96 7.67 -5.49
C CYS A 45 -2.77 8.34 -4.38
N ASN A 46 -3.33 7.51 -3.49
CA ASN A 46 -4.10 7.94 -2.32
C ASN A 46 -3.27 8.79 -1.36
N LEU A 47 -1.98 8.45 -1.19
CA LEU A 47 -1.07 9.14 -0.27
C LEU A 47 -0.95 10.64 -0.57
N THR A 48 -1.07 11.03 -1.84
CA THR A 48 -1.01 12.46 -2.22
C THR A 48 -2.24 13.26 -1.81
N PHE A 49 -3.40 12.61 -1.68
CA PHE A 49 -4.63 13.24 -1.19
C PHE A 49 -4.68 13.26 0.34
N ILE A 50 -4.12 12.26 1.00
CA ILE A 50 -3.88 12.27 2.46
C ILE A 50 -2.91 13.39 2.84
N ALA A 51 -1.79 13.54 2.12
CA ALA A 51 -0.89 14.66 2.38
C ALA A 51 -1.58 16.03 2.14
N ALA A 52 -2.52 16.12 1.18
CA ALA A 52 -3.29 17.34 0.95
C ALA A 52 -4.29 17.66 2.08
N SER A 53 -4.90 16.65 2.72
CA SER A 53 -5.78 16.87 3.87
C SER A 53 -5.00 17.39 5.07
N VAL A 54 -3.81 16.85 5.34
CA VAL A 54 -2.91 17.31 6.40
C VAL A 54 -2.49 18.77 6.18
N ILE A 55 -2.17 19.17 4.93
CA ILE A 55 -1.86 20.57 4.62
C ILE A 55 -3.04 21.50 5.00
N ILE A 56 -4.28 21.06 4.81
CA ILE A 56 -5.46 21.84 5.21
C ILE A 56 -5.56 21.93 6.73
N GLU A 57 -5.30 20.85 7.47
CA GLU A 57 -5.29 20.88 8.93
C GLU A 57 -4.26 21.89 9.46
N GLU A 58 -3.04 21.84 8.92
CA GLU A 58 -1.92 22.67 9.36
C GLU A 58 -2.12 24.16 9.06
N LEU A 59 -2.76 24.47 7.93
CA LEU A 59 -3.06 25.84 7.57
C LEU A 59 -4.26 26.42 8.33
N THR A 60 -5.17 25.57 8.82
CA THR A 60 -6.45 26.02 9.39
C THR A 60 -6.56 25.83 10.91
N GLY A 61 -5.71 24.99 11.49
CA GLY A 61 -5.73 24.64 12.91
C GLY A 61 -6.95 23.81 13.34
N ILE A 62 -7.69 23.23 12.39
CA ILE A 62 -8.83 22.33 12.66
C ILE A 62 -8.70 21.05 11.86
N SER A 63 -9.32 19.96 12.33
CA SER A 63 -9.31 18.69 11.59
C SER A 63 -9.93 18.85 10.19
N PHE A 64 -9.47 18.04 9.24
CA PHE A 64 -9.96 18.04 7.87
C PHE A 64 -11.44 17.67 7.82
N SER A 65 -11.85 16.70 8.65
CA SER A 65 -13.25 16.34 8.86
C SER A 65 -14.10 17.56 9.27
N ASP A 66 -13.64 18.33 10.27
CA ASP A 66 -14.32 19.55 10.71
C ASP A 66 -14.32 20.62 9.62
N PHE A 67 -13.20 20.78 8.90
CA PHE A 67 -13.08 21.73 7.82
C PHE A 67 -14.12 21.44 6.72
N ILE A 68 -14.19 20.19 6.24
CA ILE A 68 -15.16 19.77 5.22
C ILE A 68 -16.59 19.89 5.74
N SER A 69 -16.85 19.48 6.99
CA SER A 69 -18.18 19.64 7.60
C SER A 69 -18.63 21.10 7.60
N ARG A 70 -17.76 22.03 8.05
CA ARG A 70 -18.08 23.46 8.16
C ARG A 70 -18.16 24.18 6.81
N ARG A 71 -17.27 23.84 5.88
CA ARG A 71 -17.09 24.58 4.62
C ARG A 71 -17.90 24.01 3.47
N ILE A 72 -18.23 22.72 3.51
CA ILE A 72 -18.92 22.01 2.42
C ILE A 72 -20.24 21.40 2.91
N PHE A 73 -20.21 20.43 3.84
CA PHE A 73 -21.43 19.66 4.15
C PHE A 73 -22.55 20.53 4.73
N ARG A 74 -22.27 21.34 5.75
CA ARG A 74 -23.28 22.21 6.37
C ARG A 74 -23.83 23.26 5.39
N PRO A 75 -23.01 24.02 4.64
CA PRO A 75 -23.54 24.96 3.65
C PRO A 75 -24.38 24.32 2.56
N LEU A 76 -24.06 23.10 2.11
CA LEU A 76 -24.83 22.38 1.10
C LEU A 76 -26.06 21.65 1.69
N GLY A 77 -26.18 21.59 3.02
CA GLY A 77 -27.24 20.86 3.70
C GLY A 77 -27.09 19.34 3.58
N MET A 78 -25.86 18.84 3.46
CA MET A 78 -25.52 17.41 3.41
C MET A 78 -25.49 16.81 4.82
N LYS A 79 -26.68 16.50 5.36
CA LYS A 79 -26.86 16.13 6.78
C LYS A 79 -26.48 14.67 7.10
N ASN A 80 -26.45 13.82 6.10
CA ASN A 80 -26.12 12.40 6.19
C ASN A 80 -24.70 12.13 5.68
N SER A 81 -23.85 13.16 5.65
CA SER A 81 -22.46 13.06 5.17
C SER A 81 -21.49 13.31 6.32
N ASN A 82 -20.59 12.36 6.57
CA ASN A 82 -19.63 12.41 7.66
C ASN A 82 -18.38 11.59 7.33
N PHE A 83 -17.40 11.61 8.25
CA PHE A 83 -16.17 10.81 8.17
C PHE A 83 -16.11 9.69 9.21
N SER A 84 -17.22 9.38 9.90
CA SER A 84 -17.24 8.45 11.02
C SER A 84 -18.20 7.29 10.75
N VAL A 85 -17.63 6.10 10.63
CA VAL A 85 -18.39 4.84 10.54
C VAL A 85 -19.23 4.63 11.82
N ASP A 86 -18.69 4.97 13.00
CA ASP A 86 -19.42 4.88 14.26
C ASP A 86 -20.67 5.76 14.26
N GLU A 87 -20.58 6.99 13.74
CA GLU A 87 -21.75 7.86 13.58
C GLU A 87 -22.73 7.32 12.53
N MET A 88 -22.24 6.72 11.45
CA MET A 88 -23.08 6.06 10.44
C MET A 88 -23.87 4.89 11.04
N TRP A 89 -23.24 4.03 11.87
CA TRP A 89 -23.91 2.90 12.52
C TRP A 89 -24.98 3.30 13.53
N LYS A 90 -24.94 4.53 14.04
CA LYS A 90 -26.00 5.08 14.91
C LYS A 90 -27.24 5.51 14.11
N THR A 91 -27.16 5.58 12.79
CA THR A 91 -28.31 5.91 11.92
C THR A 91 -29.18 4.69 11.68
N GLN A 92 -30.44 4.91 11.29
CA GLN A 92 -31.37 3.83 10.95
C GLN A 92 -31.25 3.34 9.50
N ASP A 93 -30.56 4.10 8.64
CA ASP A 93 -30.49 3.88 7.20
C ASP A 93 -29.02 3.93 6.76
N PHE A 94 -28.37 2.78 6.85
CA PHE A 94 -27.00 2.57 6.37
C PHE A 94 -26.92 1.25 5.60
N ALA A 95 -26.01 1.19 4.62
CA ALA A 95 -25.74 -0.03 3.88
C ALA A 95 -24.70 -0.88 4.62
N LYS A 96 -24.84 -2.20 4.59
CA LYS A 96 -23.78 -3.12 4.99
C LYS A 96 -22.84 -3.39 3.80
N PRO A 97 -21.53 -3.51 4.00
CA PRO A 97 -20.57 -3.67 2.92
C PRO A 97 -20.44 -5.15 2.55
N TYR A 98 -20.44 -5.48 1.26
CA TYR A 98 -20.31 -6.88 0.81
C TYR A 98 -19.25 -7.05 -0.26
N LYS A 99 -18.69 -8.25 -0.36
CA LYS A 99 -17.88 -8.67 -1.49
C LYS A 99 -18.22 -10.07 -1.95
N ILE A 100 -17.82 -10.40 -3.17
CA ILE A 100 -17.97 -11.75 -3.72
C ILE A 100 -16.87 -12.64 -3.14
N ASP A 101 -17.24 -13.82 -2.64
CA ASP A 101 -16.30 -14.84 -2.16
C ASP A 101 -15.73 -15.61 -3.36
N PHE A 102 -14.65 -15.11 -3.95
CA PHE A 102 -14.00 -15.74 -5.12
C PHE A 102 -13.34 -17.09 -4.82
N ARG A 103 -13.28 -17.50 -3.56
CA ARG A 103 -12.71 -18.79 -3.13
C ARG A 103 -13.67 -19.96 -3.36
N VAL A 104 -14.95 -19.68 -3.63
CA VAL A 104 -15.96 -20.69 -3.92
C VAL A 104 -16.44 -20.59 -5.36
N GLU A 105 -16.68 -21.73 -6.01
CA GLU A 105 -17.14 -21.77 -7.41
C GLU A 105 -18.56 -21.21 -7.60
N LYS A 106 -19.37 -21.23 -6.53
CA LYS A 106 -20.74 -20.69 -6.53
C LYS A 106 -20.73 -19.26 -6.05
N PHE A 107 -21.52 -18.40 -6.70
CA PHE A 107 -21.74 -17.03 -6.25
C PHE A 107 -22.14 -17.01 -4.77
N ARG A 108 -21.36 -16.29 -3.97
CA ARG A 108 -21.60 -16.08 -2.55
C ARG A 108 -21.16 -14.67 -2.20
N LEU A 109 -22.06 -13.91 -1.59
CA LEU A 109 -21.72 -12.63 -0.97
C LEU A 109 -21.32 -12.87 0.49
N ILE A 110 -20.28 -12.20 0.92
CA ILE A 110 -19.83 -12.15 2.31
C ILE A 110 -19.79 -10.70 2.78
N GLU A 111 -20.27 -10.45 3.99
CA GLU A 111 -20.20 -9.14 4.64
C GLU A 111 -18.74 -8.81 4.94
N CYS A 112 -18.31 -7.60 4.59
CA CYS A 112 -16.98 -7.07 4.90
C CYS A 112 -17.01 -6.37 6.26
N GLU A 113 -15.85 -6.20 6.89
CA GLU A 113 -15.73 -5.25 7.99
C GLU A 113 -15.58 -3.82 7.43
N TYR A 114 -16.33 -2.86 7.97
CA TYR A 114 -16.02 -1.45 7.74
C TYR A 114 -14.72 -1.12 8.44
N VAL A 115 -13.66 -0.86 7.67
CA VAL A 115 -12.42 -0.41 8.28
C VAL A 115 -12.53 1.07 8.59
N VAL A 116 -12.66 1.38 9.89
CA VAL A 116 -12.50 2.72 10.44
C VAL A 116 -11.03 3.10 10.23
N ASN A 117 -10.74 3.87 9.19
CA ASN A 117 -9.39 4.38 8.99
C ASN A 117 -9.41 5.90 8.90
N ASP A 118 -9.25 6.55 10.06
CA ASP A 118 -9.02 7.99 10.14
C ASP A 118 -7.82 8.41 9.26
N SER A 119 -6.90 7.49 8.96
CA SER A 119 -5.69 7.74 8.19
C SER A 119 -5.93 7.86 6.67
N LEU A 120 -7.14 7.53 6.19
CA LEU A 120 -7.54 7.71 4.78
C LEU A 120 -8.26 9.05 4.52
N ILE A 121 -8.48 9.85 5.56
CA ILE A 121 -9.19 11.12 5.45
C ILE A 121 -8.42 12.02 4.48
N GLY A 122 -9.08 12.37 3.37
CA GLY A 122 -8.51 13.08 2.23
C GLY A 122 -8.56 12.27 0.93
N ALA A 123 -8.26 10.96 0.99
CA ALA A 123 -8.27 10.05 -0.16
C ALA A 123 -9.56 9.22 -0.29
N GLY A 124 -10.13 8.77 0.82
CA GLY A 124 -11.35 7.97 0.83
C GLY A 124 -11.85 7.73 2.24
N GLY A 125 -12.91 8.43 2.65
CA GLY A 125 -13.45 8.29 4.01
C GLY A 125 -14.78 8.98 4.26
N ILE A 126 -15.45 9.48 3.21
CA ILE A 126 -16.76 10.11 3.35
C ILE A 126 -17.83 9.02 3.24
N ASN A 127 -18.63 8.87 4.29
CA ASN A 127 -19.91 8.18 4.22
C ASN A 127 -20.98 9.20 3.80
N SER A 128 -21.87 8.85 2.87
CA SER A 128 -22.90 9.76 2.38
C SER A 128 -24.14 9.01 1.88
N SER A 129 -25.15 9.77 1.45
CA SER A 129 -26.36 9.25 0.80
C SER A 129 -26.50 9.82 -0.61
N VAL A 130 -27.22 9.14 -1.49
CA VAL A 130 -27.48 9.62 -2.86
C VAL A 130 -28.11 11.02 -2.88
N PHE A 131 -28.94 11.35 -1.88
CA PHE A 131 -29.57 12.67 -1.77
C PHE A 131 -28.58 13.79 -1.41
N ASP A 132 -27.58 13.48 -0.59
CA ASP A 132 -26.54 14.44 -0.22
C ASP A 132 -25.53 14.64 -1.34
N VAL A 133 -25.11 13.55 -2.00
CA VAL A 133 -24.25 13.65 -3.20
C VAL A 133 -24.98 14.36 -4.33
N GLY A 134 -26.30 14.20 -4.46
CA GLY A 134 -27.12 15.01 -5.37
C GLY A 134 -27.01 16.51 -5.10
N LYS A 135 -26.92 16.96 -3.83
CA LYS A 135 -26.70 18.38 -3.49
C LYS A 135 -25.30 18.83 -3.91
N TRP A 136 -24.29 17.98 -3.76
CA TRP A 136 -22.92 18.24 -4.23
C TRP A 136 -22.86 18.36 -5.76
N LEU A 137 -23.52 17.48 -6.50
CA LEU A 137 -23.61 17.57 -7.96
C LEU A 137 -24.30 18.87 -8.40
N ARG A 138 -25.44 19.23 -7.81
CA ARG A 138 -26.09 20.52 -8.09
C ARG A 138 -25.21 21.72 -7.76
N PHE A 139 -24.38 21.64 -6.73
CA PHE A 139 -23.43 22.70 -6.40
C PHE A 139 -22.39 22.90 -7.51
N HIS A 140 -21.90 21.79 -8.10
CA HIS A 140 -21.01 21.82 -9.25
C HIS A 140 -21.68 22.43 -10.48
N LEU A 141 -22.88 21.95 -10.84
CA LEU A 141 -23.66 22.44 -11.98
C LEU A 141 -24.06 23.92 -11.82
N ASN A 142 -24.39 24.33 -10.60
CA ASN A 142 -24.71 25.73 -10.27
C ASN A 142 -23.47 26.61 -10.05
N ASN A 143 -22.33 26.27 -10.68
CA ASN A 143 -21.10 27.06 -10.69
C ASN A 143 -20.62 27.50 -9.28
N GLY A 144 -20.73 26.60 -8.29
CA GLY A 144 -20.23 26.83 -6.94
C GLY A 144 -21.15 27.64 -6.04
N LYS A 145 -22.45 27.71 -6.38
CA LYS A 145 -23.48 28.39 -5.59
C LYS A 145 -24.38 27.40 -4.84
N VAL A 146 -24.79 27.80 -3.64
CA VAL A 146 -25.89 27.18 -2.90
C VAL A 146 -26.95 28.23 -2.61
N GLY A 147 -28.12 28.10 -3.25
CA GLY A 147 -29.10 29.18 -3.30
C GLY A 147 -28.45 30.45 -3.86
N ASN A 148 -28.55 31.55 -3.13
CA ASN A 148 -27.95 32.84 -3.52
C ASN A 148 -26.49 33.02 -3.05
N LYS A 149 -25.92 32.07 -2.32
CA LYS A 149 -24.57 32.19 -1.75
C LYS A 149 -23.53 31.55 -2.65
N GLN A 150 -22.52 32.32 -3.06
CA GLN A 150 -21.32 31.79 -3.72
C GLN A 150 -20.36 31.21 -2.68
N LEU A 151 -20.06 29.91 -2.73
CA LEU A 151 -19.08 29.28 -1.82
C LEU A 151 -17.70 29.16 -2.47
N VAL A 152 -17.65 28.85 -3.76
CA VAL A 152 -16.42 28.75 -4.57
C VAL A 152 -16.65 29.53 -5.84
N SER A 153 -15.72 30.40 -6.26
CA SER A 153 -15.90 31.17 -7.49
C SER A 153 -16.01 30.24 -8.71
N PRO A 154 -16.77 30.62 -9.76
CA PRO A 154 -16.86 29.79 -10.97
C PRO A 154 -15.50 29.49 -11.61
N GLY A 155 -14.56 30.43 -11.54
CA GLY A 155 -13.19 30.23 -12.04
C GLY A 155 -12.42 29.17 -11.25
N ASN A 156 -12.43 29.23 -9.93
CA ASN A 156 -11.75 28.25 -9.09
C ASN A 156 -12.37 26.86 -9.24
N LEU A 157 -13.70 26.78 -9.37
CA LEU A 157 -14.38 25.52 -9.60
C LEU A 157 -14.01 24.94 -10.97
N ARG A 158 -13.98 25.76 -12.03
CA ARG A 158 -13.53 25.33 -13.37
C ARG A 158 -12.11 24.78 -13.38
N MET A 159 -11.23 25.35 -12.58
CA MET A 159 -9.85 24.85 -12.48
C MET A 159 -9.78 23.43 -11.92
N THR A 160 -10.77 22.94 -11.15
CA THR A 160 -10.70 21.58 -10.60
C THR A 160 -10.87 20.49 -11.65
N TYR A 161 -11.50 20.79 -12.78
CA TYR A 161 -11.76 19.85 -13.88
C TYR A 161 -11.08 20.23 -15.20
N ALA A 162 -10.17 21.21 -15.22
CA ALA A 162 -9.53 21.65 -16.45
C ALA A 162 -8.58 20.59 -17.05
N GLN A 163 -8.81 20.24 -18.33
CA GLN A 163 -8.05 19.20 -19.06
C GLN A 163 -6.56 19.52 -19.23
N GLY A 164 -6.17 20.80 -19.24
CA GLY A 164 -4.78 21.24 -19.46
C GLY A 164 -3.77 20.80 -18.38
N LEU A 165 -4.23 20.15 -17.30
CA LEU A 165 -3.40 19.73 -16.17
C LEU A 165 -2.84 18.29 -16.32
N SER A 166 -3.35 17.50 -17.26
CA SER A 166 -2.83 16.16 -17.58
C SER A 166 -3.18 15.78 -19.03
N ALA A 167 -2.19 15.36 -19.83
CA ALA A 167 -2.40 14.91 -21.21
C ALA A 167 -2.02 13.43 -21.37
N MET A 168 -2.21 12.63 -20.31
CA MET A 168 -1.74 11.24 -20.25
C MET A 168 -2.89 10.31 -19.91
N TYR A 169 -3.00 9.22 -20.67
CA TYR A 169 -4.00 8.19 -20.46
C TYR A 169 -3.73 7.44 -19.16
N CYS A 170 -4.78 7.26 -18.35
CA CYS A 170 -4.76 6.30 -17.27
C CYS A 170 -5.14 4.92 -17.83
N ASN A 171 -4.26 3.93 -17.75
CA ASN A 171 -4.57 2.58 -18.21
C ASN A 171 -5.43 1.80 -17.22
N GLU A 172 -5.42 2.19 -15.95
CA GLU A 172 -6.22 1.61 -14.87
C GLU A 172 -7.67 2.15 -14.82
N SER A 173 -8.01 3.15 -15.64
CA SER A 173 -9.36 3.71 -15.67
C SER A 173 -10.36 2.78 -16.36
N ILE A 174 -11.66 3.04 -16.16
CA ILE A 174 -12.73 2.39 -16.93
C ILE A 174 -12.52 2.55 -18.43
N GLN A 175 -12.00 3.70 -18.89
CA GLN A 175 -11.67 3.83 -20.31
C GLN A 175 -10.49 2.97 -20.72
N GLY A 176 -9.45 2.86 -19.90
CA GLY A 176 -8.33 1.95 -20.16
C GLY A 176 -8.82 0.52 -20.37
N ILE A 177 -9.74 0.06 -19.51
CA ILE A 177 -10.40 -1.24 -19.61
C ILE A 177 -11.24 -1.32 -20.91
N LEU A 178 -12.11 -0.34 -21.18
CA LEU A 178 -12.94 -0.34 -22.38
C LEU A 178 -12.10 -0.33 -23.67
N ARG A 179 -10.99 0.44 -23.73
CA ARG A 179 -10.07 0.46 -24.89
C ARG A 179 -9.41 -0.89 -25.11
N LYS A 180 -9.05 -1.61 -24.04
CA LYS A 180 -8.44 -2.95 -24.13
C LYS A 180 -9.41 -3.98 -24.71
N TYR A 181 -10.67 -3.96 -24.28
CA TYR A 181 -11.66 -4.99 -24.67
C TYR A 181 -12.53 -4.61 -25.88
N TYR A 182 -12.65 -3.31 -26.19
CA TYR A 182 -13.43 -2.77 -27.29
C TYR A 182 -12.66 -1.65 -28.04
N PRO A 183 -11.49 -1.97 -28.65
CA PRO A 183 -10.59 -0.96 -29.22
C PRO A 183 -11.20 -0.14 -30.38
N ASP A 184 -12.17 -0.69 -31.10
CA ASP A 184 -12.84 -0.02 -32.21
C ASP A 184 -13.93 0.97 -31.77
N GLN A 185 -14.34 0.89 -30.50
CA GLN A 185 -15.40 1.72 -29.96
C GLN A 185 -14.87 3.09 -29.54
N LYS A 186 -15.67 4.13 -29.84
CA LYS A 186 -15.29 5.54 -29.69
C LYS A 186 -16.17 6.26 -28.67
N TRP A 187 -16.76 5.53 -27.73
CA TRP A 187 -17.63 6.09 -26.70
C TRP A 187 -16.92 7.12 -25.84
N PHE A 188 -15.62 6.90 -25.59
CA PHE A 188 -14.81 7.79 -24.77
C PHE A 188 -13.56 8.27 -25.50
N ARG A 189 -13.14 9.51 -25.28
CA ARG A 189 -11.90 10.09 -25.82
C ARG A 189 -11.25 11.08 -24.85
N ASN A 190 -9.96 11.33 -25.05
CA ASN A 190 -9.19 12.39 -24.40
C ASN A 190 -9.36 12.39 -22.87
N GLU A 191 -9.26 11.21 -22.25
CA GLU A 191 -9.28 11.11 -20.79
C GLU A 191 -8.07 11.80 -20.18
N THR A 192 -8.34 12.63 -19.20
CA THR A 192 -7.34 13.37 -18.44
C THR A 192 -7.71 13.33 -16.96
N TRP A 193 -6.74 13.59 -16.09
CA TRP A 193 -6.98 13.80 -14.66
C TRP A 193 -6.60 15.22 -14.25
N ALA A 194 -7.56 15.94 -13.70
CA ALA A 194 -7.44 17.32 -13.25
C ALA A 194 -7.12 17.36 -11.74
N LEU A 195 -7.81 18.19 -10.95
CA LEU A 195 -7.59 18.25 -9.50
C LEU A 195 -8.66 17.42 -8.80
N GLY A 196 -8.43 16.11 -8.70
CA GLY A 196 -9.38 15.16 -8.11
C GLY A 196 -10.59 14.85 -9.01
N TRP A 197 -10.47 15.01 -10.32
CA TRP A 197 -11.52 14.71 -11.29
C TRP A 197 -10.93 14.11 -12.56
N MET A 198 -11.55 13.05 -13.07
CA MET A 198 -11.37 12.65 -14.46
C MET A 198 -12.17 13.58 -15.35
N ASN A 199 -11.58 14.06 -16.43
CA ASN A 199 -12.27 14.80 -17.48
C ASN A 199 -12.07 14.07 -18.81
N GLN A 200 -13.17 13.80 -19.50
CA GLN A 200 -13.21 13.00 -20.71
C GLN A 200 -14.32 13.45 -21.66
N MET A 201 -14.14 13.15 -22.95
CA MET A 201 -15.22 13.24 -23.92
C MET A 201 -16.01 11.95 -23.91
N TYR A 202 -17.30 12.03 -23.62
CA TYR A 202 -18.26 10.92 -23.68
C TYR A 202 -19.23 11.14 -24.83
N ARG A 203 -19.04 10.39 -25.91
CA ARG A 203 -19.91 10.38 -27.10
C ARG A 203 -20.23 11.78 -27.66
N GLY A 204 -19.31 12.73 -27.52
CA GLY A 204 -19.45 14.12 -28.00
C GLY A 204 -19.67 15.15 -26.88
N TYR A 205 -19.90 14.71 -25.65
CA TYR A 205 -20.18 15.57 -24.50
C TYR A 205 -19.01 15.60 -23.52
N ASN A 206 -18.83 16.73 -22.83
CA ASN A 206 -17.80 16.89 -21.81
C ASN A 206 -18.28 16.25 -20.50
N LEU A 207 -17.73 15.10 -20.16
CA LEU A 207 -18.12 14.33 -18.98
C LEU A 207 -16.99 14.39 -17.94
N ILE A 208 -17.34 14.83 -16.74
CA ILE A 208 -16.46 14.85 -15.58
C ILE A 208 -16.88 13.74 -14.64
N ALA A 209 -15.93 12.91 -14.21
CA ALA A 209 -16.21 11.75 -13.37
C ALA A 209 -15.20 11.58 -12.24
N HIS A 210 -15.64 10.89 -11.20
CA HIS A 210 -14.74 10.27 -10.23
C HIS A 210 -15.33 8.92 -9.80
N PRO A 211 -14.66 7.79 -10.07
CA PRO A 211 -15.04 6.51 -9.51
C PRO A 211 -14.66 6.44 -8.02
N GLY A 212 -15.34 5.59 -7.26
CA GLY A 212 -15.00 5.31 -5.88
C GLY A 212 -15.10 3.82 -5.61
N GLY A 213 -14.13 3.28 -4.89
CA GLY A 213 -14.13 1.91 -4.41
C GLY A 213 -13.45 1.85 -3.05
N LEU A 214 -14.16 1.29 -2.08
CA LEU A 214 -13.61 0.92 -0.77
C LEU A 214 -14.28 -0.40 -0.35
N ASP A 215 -13.78 -1.02 0.71
CA ASP A 215 -14.26 -2.34 1.14
C ASP A 215 -15.79 -2.41 1.22
N GLY A 216 -16.34 -3.24 0.34
CA GLY A 216 -17.76 -3.49 0.18
C GLY A 216 -18.61 -2.34 -0.32
N SER A 217 -18.05 -1.39 -1.07
CA SER A 217 -18.84 -0.39 -1.80
C SER A 217 -18.14 0.09 -3.08
N THR A 218 -18.91 0.24 -4.15
CA THR A 218 -18.46 0.82 -5.41
C THR A 218 -19.40 1.95 -5.82
N ALA A 219 -18.86 3.07 -6.27
CA ALA A 219 -19.62 4.24 -6.68
C ALA A 219 -19.05 4.87 -7.95
N LEU A 220 -19.93 5.56 -8.68
CA LEU A 220 -19.55 6.49 -9.74
C LEU A 220 -20.32 7.79 -9.56
N MET A 221 -19.57 8.88 -9.47
CA MET A 221 -20.09 10.23 -9.60
C MET A 221 -19.70 10.79 -10.95
N THR A 222 -20.67 11.27 -11.72
CA THR A 222 -20.45 11.86 -13.04
C THR A 222 -21.35 13.06 -13.26
N PHE A 223 -20.86 14.08 -13.98
CA PHE A 223 -21.66 15.23 -14.38
C PHE A 223 -21.15 15.86 -15.66
N LEU A 224 -22.07 16.50 -16.37
CA LEU A 224 -21.89 17.14 -17.66
C LEU A 224 -22.30 18.62 -17.47
N PRO A 225 -21.33 19.52 -17.21
CA PRO A 225 -21.63 20.90 -16.82
C PRO A 225 -22.34 21.73 -17.88
N ASP A 226 -22.11 21.45 -19.16
CA ASP A 226 -22.66 22.24 -20.27
C ASP A 226 -24.12 21.84 -20.57
N GLU A 227 -24.55 20.71 -20.02
CA GLU A 227 -25.83 20.05 -20.23
C GLU A 227 -26.71 20.06 -18.96
N ASP A 228 -26.19 20.58 -17.85
CA ASP A 228 -26.85 20.58 -16.53
C ASP A 228 -27.24 19.17 -16.03
N ILE A 229 -26.47 18.15 -16.40
CA ILE A 229 -26.73 16.74 -16.01
C ILE A 229 -25.76 16.30 -14.92
N GLY A 230 -26.28 15.71 -13.85
CA GLY A 230 -25.48 15.09 -12.80
C GLY A 230 -26.07 13.74 -12.41
N VAL A 231 -25.24 12.71 -12.36
CA VAL A 231 -25.62 11.34 -12.01
C VAL A 231 -24.67 10.79 -10.94
N PHE A 232 -25.26 10.20 -9.91
CA PHE A 232 -24.52 9.46 -8.90
C PHE A 232 -25.15 8.08 -8.73
N ALA A 233 -24.33 7.04 -8.84
CA ALA A 233 -24.72 5.67 -8.60
C ALA A 233 -23.76 5.04 -7.58
N ILE A 234 -24.29 4.24 -6.67
CA ILE A 234 -23.52 3.54 -5.64
C ILE A 234 -24.15 2.18 -5.38
N THR A 235 -23.33 1.19 -5.07
CA THR A 235 -23.73 -0.12 -4.59
C THR A 235 -22.86 -0.51 -3.41
N ASN A 236 -23.41 -1.34 -2.52
CA ASN A 236 -22.73 -1.88 -1.35
C ASN A 236 -22.02 -3.21 -1.65
N GLN A 237 -21.42 -3.30 -2.84
CA GLN A 237 -20.60 -4.42 -3.28
C GLN A 237 -19.23 -3.91 -3.75
N SER A 238 -18.14 -4.54 -3.30
CA SER A 238 -16.80 -4.32 -3.87
C SER A 238 -16.76 -4.71 -5.35
N ASP A 239 -15.86 -4.05 -6.09
CA ASP A 239 -15.44 -4.43 -7.45
C ASP A 239 -16.60 -4.66 -8.41
N CYS A 240 -17.62 -3.80 -8.34
CA CYS A 240 -18.87 -3.96 -9.08
C CYS A 240 -19.00 -2.91 -10.18
N TYR A 241 -19.21 -3.36 -11.42
CA TYR A 241 -19.45 -2.44 -12.55
C TYR A 241 -20.89 -1.89 -12.62
N LEU A 242 -21.80 -2.35 -11.77
CA LEU A 242 -23.21 -1.92 -11.80
C LEU A 242 -23.39 -0.39 -11.71
N PRO A 243 -22.71 0.35 -10.81
CA PRO A 243 -22.83 1.81 -10.76
C PRO A 243 -22.43 2.49 -12.07
N PHE A 244 -21.41 1.95 -12.76
CA PHE A 244 -20.97 2.47 -14.06
C PHE A 244 -22.02 2.22 -15.14
N ALA A 245 -22.56 1.00 -15.20
CA ALA A 245 -23.61 0.64 -16.15
C ALA A 245 -24.85 1.53 -15.98
N VAL A 246 -25.31 1.69 -14.73
CA VAL A 246 -26.47 2.53 -14.39
C VAL A 246 -26.21 4.00 -14.74
N ALA A 247 -25.06 4.54 -14.34
CA ALA A 247 -24.77 5.95 -14.57
C ALA A 247 -24.68 6.29 -16.06
N TYR A 248 -23.97 5.49 -16.87
CA TYR A 248 -23.86 5.74 -18.30
C TYR A 248 -25.18 5.51 -19.03
N HIS A 249 -25.97 4.54 -18.61
CA HIS A 249 -27.33 4.36 -19.13
C HIS A 249 -28.22 5.59 -18.85
N LEU A 250 -28.20 6.11 -17.62
CA LEU A 250 -28.95 7.32 -17.26
C LEU A 250 -28.47 8.54 -18.03
N VAL A 251 -27.17 8.69 -18.26
CA VAL A 251 -26.62 9.78 -19.09
C VAL A 251 -27.11 9.65 -20.54
N ASP A 252 -27.04 8.45 -21.13
CA ASP A 252 -27.52 8.20 -22.49
C ASP A 252 -29.02 8.50 -22.64
N ASP A 253 -29.84 8.06 -21.68
CA ASP A 253 -31.29 8.28 -21.65
C ASP A 253 -31.64 9.76 -21.49
N THR A 254 -30.97 10.46 -20.56
CA THR A 254 -31.20 11.90 -20.32
C THR A 254 -30.79 12.76 -21.52
N LEU A 255 -29.78 12.34 -22.28
CA LEU A 255 -29.34 13.00 -23.52
C LEU A 255 -30.13 12.55 -24.75
N GLU A 256 -31.14 11.68 -24.59
CA GLU A 256 -31.94 11.10 -25.68
C GLU A 256 -31.09 10.43 -26.77
N MET A 257 -29.98 9.80 -26.37
CA MET A 257 -29.05 9.15 -27.27
C MET A 257 -29.49 7.73 -27.61
N ASN A 258 -28.99 7.21 -28.74
CA ASN A 258 -29.08 5.78 -29.01
C ASN A 258 -28.45 4.98 -27.85
N PRO A 259 -29.19 4.06 -27.21
CA PRO A 259 -28.74 3.40 -26.00
C PRO A 259 -27.57 2.45 -26.29
N VAL A 260 -26.58 2.48 -25.40
CA VAL A 260 -25.53 1.46 -25.33
C VAL A 260 -25.90 0.49 -24.20
N ASP A 261 -25.83 -0.80 -24.47
CA ASP A 261 -26.07 -1.82 -23.43
C ASP A 261 -24.85 -1.96 -22.53
N TRP A 262 -24.69 -0.99 -21.62
CA TRP A 262 -23.57 -0.93 -20.69
C TRP A 262 -23.52 -2.15 -19.75
N ALA A 263 -24.68 -2.67 -19.35
CA ALA A 263 -24.76 -3.86 -18.50
C ALA A 263 -24.15 -5.08 -19.20
N LEU A 264 -24.52 -5.32 -20.47
CA LEU A 264 -23.95 -6.41 -21.26
C LEU A 264 -22.45 -6.23 -21.53
N ILE A 265 -22.01 -4.99 -21.80
CA ILE A 265 -20.59 -4.67 -22.02
C ILE A 265 -19.77 -5.03 -20.78
N PHE A 266 -20.16 -4.53 -19.61
CA PHE A 266 -19.43 -4.78 -18.37
C PHE A 266 -19.49 -6.25 -17.94
N GLN A 267 -20.63 -6.93 -18.13
CA GLN A 267 -20.72 -8.37 -17.90
C GLN A 267 -19.74 -9.17 -18.77
N ARG A 268 -19.55 -8.78 -20.03
CA ARG A 268 -18.56 -9.43 -20.92
C ARG A 268 -17.13 -9.18 -20.47
N ILE A 269 -16.81 -7.96 -20.04
CA ILE A 269 -15.50 -7.60 -19.50
C ILE A 269 -15.19 -8.44 -18.26
N GLU A 270 -16.12 -8.49 -17.31
CA GLU A 270 -15.98 -9.26 -16.07
C GLU A 270 -15.77 -10.76 -16.37
N ASN A 271 -16.55 -11.33 -17.29
CA ASN A 271 -16.37 -12.71 -17.73
C ASN A 271 -15.00 -12.97 -18.38
N GLN A 272 -14.47 -12.03 -19.15
CA GLN A 272 -13.15 -12.16 -19.75
C GLN A 272 -12.03 -12.02 -18.71
N MET A 273 -12.14 -11.06 -17.79
CA MET A 273 -11.20 -10.90 -16.68
C MET A 273 -11.14 -12.15 -15.81
N ASN A 274 -12.30 -12.71 -15.46
CA ASN A 274 -12.39 -13.96 -14.70
C ASN A 274 -11.75 -15.15 -15.42
N LYS A 275 -11.83 -15.22 -16.75
CA LYS A 275 -11.13 -16.24 -17.54
C LYS A 275 -9.62 -16.06 -17.47
N VAL A 276 -9.13 -14.83 -17.69
CA VAL A 276 -7.70 -14.49 -17.62
C VAL A 276 -7.13 -14.79 -16.23
N LEU A 277 -7.87 -14.48 -15.16
CA LEU A 277 -7.45 -14.80 -13.79
C LEU A 277 -7.31 -16.32 -13.61
N LYS A 278 -8.30 -17.13 -14.01
CA LYS A 278 -8.25 -18.60 -13.91
C LYS A 278 -7.10 -19.21 -14.72
N GLU A 279 -6.85 -18.68 -15.92
CA GLU A 279 -5.70 -19.11 -16.75
C GLU A 279 -4.37 -18.74 -16.09
N THR A 280 -4.28 -17.55 -15.49
CA THR A 280 -3.09 -17.09 -14.78
C THR A 280 -2.82 -17.96 -13.55
N GLU A 281 -3.84 -18.27 -12.75
CA GLU A 281 -3.71 -19.20 -11.62
C GLU A 281 -3.25 -20.59 -12.06
N LYS A 282 -3.73 -21.08 -13.21
CA LYS A 282 -3.30 -22.35 -13.78
C LYS A 282 -1.82 -22.31 -14.18
N HIS A 283 -1.39 -21.31 -14.95
CA HIS A 283 0.01 -21.18 -15.36
C HIS A 283 0.95 -21.01 -14.16
N SER A 284 0.54 -20.25 -13.13
CA SER A 284 1.33 -20.11 -11.90
C SER A 284 1.54 -21.46 -11.21
N LYS A 285 0.53 -22.34 -11.17
CA LYS A 285 0.67 -23.70 -10.63
C LYS A 285 1.64 -24.56 -11.44
N GLU A 286 1.68 -24.40 -12.76
CA GLU A 286 2.61 -25.12 -13.65
C GLU A 286 4.07 -24.66 -13.49
N LEU A 287 4.29 -23.38 -13.15
CA LEU A 287 5.62 -22.81 -12.88
C LEU A 287 6.17 -23.21 -11.50
N ARG A 288 5.29 -23.58 -10.56
CA ARG A 288 5.66 -24.00 -9.21
C ARG A 288 6.56 -25.25 -9.25
N LYS A 289 7.57 -25.29 -8.38
CA LYS A 289 8.42 -26.47 -8.14
C LYS A 289 7.90 -27.20 -6.90
N ALA A 290 6.85 -28.01 -7.08
CA ALA A 290 6.07 -28.56 -5.96
C ALA A 290 6.90 -29.38 -4.95
N ASP A 291 7.92 -30.10 -5.42
CA ASP A 291 8.77 -30.96 -4.58
C ASP A 291 9.97 -30.23 -3.95
N ALA A 292 10.16 -28.94 -4.25
CA ALA A 292 11.31 -28.19 -3.76
C ALA A 292 11.11 -27.74 -2.32
N LEU A 293 11.85 -28.32 -1.37
CA LEU A 293 11.80 -27.98 0.06
C LEU A 293 12.37 -26.58 0.36
N PRO A 294 12.00 -25.97 1.51
CA PRO A 294 12.72 -24.83 2.06
C PRO A 294 14.22 -25.13 2.23
N THR A 295 15.08 -24.15 2.02
CA THR A 295 16.54 -24.39 2.17
C THR A 295 17.00 -24.32 3.62
N HIS A 296 16.18 -23.75 4.51
CA HIS A 296 16.39 -23.62 5.96
C HIS A 296 15.25 -24.24 6.77
N ASP A 297 15.51 -24.50 8.05
CA ASP A 297 14.46 -24.84 9.01
C ASP A 297 13.45 -23.67 9.15
N LEU A 298 12.17 -23.99 9.34
CA LEU A 298 11.11 -22.96 9.39
C LEU A 298 11.34 -21.88 10.45
N GLN A 299 11.97 -22.25 11.57
CA GLN A 299 12.32 -21.33 12.64
C GLN A 299 13.32 -20.26 12.20
N GLU A 300 14.18 -20.55 11.21
CA GLU A 300 15.20 -19.63 10.74
C GLU A 300 14.65 -18.46 9.93
N TYR A 301 13.50 -18.62 9.29
CA TYR A 301 12.81 -17.51 8.62
C TYR A 301 12.16 -16.54 9.63
N SER A 302 11.94 -16.98 10.86
CA SER A 302 11.33 -16.16 11.91
C SER A 302 12.22 -14.97 12.28
N GLY A 303 11.59 -13.90 12.76
CA GLY A 303 12.24 -12.65 13.16
C GLY A 303 11.53 -11.41 12.63
N LYS A 304 12.08 -10.25 12.99
CA LYS A 304 11.60 -8.94 12.53
C LYS A 304 12.31 -8.55 11.25
N TYR A 305 11.58 -7.95 10.33
CA TYR A 305 12.05 -7.43 9.05
C TYR A 305 11.53 -6.01 8.90
N GLN A 306 12.23 -5.16 8.14
CA GLN A 306 11.90 -3.75 8.06
C GLN A 306 12.14 -3.19 6.66
N HIS A 307 11.18 -2.36 6.21
CA HIS A 307 11.37 -1.40 5.13
C HIS A 307 11.06 0.00 5.66
N PRO A 308 11.87 1.04 5.36
CA PRO A 308 11.63 2.39 5.87
C PRO A 308 10.30 2.99 5.40
N GLY A 309 9.87 2.70 4.17
CA GLY A 309 8.60 3.17 3.62
C GLY A 309 7.35 2.32 3.95
N TYR A 310 7.50 1.02 4.24
CA TYR A 310 6.34 0.13 4.46
C TYR A 310 6.20 -0.34 5.91
N GLY A 311 7.16 -0.01 6.77
CA GLY A 311 7.14 -0.42 8.16
C GLY A 311 7.70 -1.82 8.41
N PRO A 312 7.46 -2.34 9.63
CA PRO A 312 7.95 -3.64 10.06
C PRO A 312 7.08 -4.77 9.52
N LEU A 313 7.69 -5.93 9.40
CA LEU A 313 7.07 -7.19 9.08
C LEU A 313 7.69 -8.24 10.02
N GLU A 314 6.88 -9.08 10.64
CA GLU A 314 7.36 -10.10 11.59
C GLU A 314 6.96 -11.49 11.11
N PHE A 315 7.92 -12.41 11.04
CA PHE A 315 7.64 -13.83 10.79
C PHE A 315 7.82 -14.63 12.08
N TYR A 316 6.91 -15.56 12.32
CA TYR A 316 6.94 -16.41 13.50
C TYR A 316 6.23 -17.75 13.23
N ILE A 317 6.46 -18.74 14.09
CA ILE A 317 5.77 -20.02 14.04
C ILE A 317 4.69 -20.05 15.12
N GLU A 318 3.45 -20.30 14.71
CA GLU A 318 2.32 -20.50 15.63
C GLU A 318 1.73 -21.90 15.42
N LYS A 319 1.76 -22.73 16.46
CA LYS A 319 1.24 -24.12 16.41
C LYS A 319 1.83 -24.94 15.23
N GLY A 320 3.09 -24.70 14.89
CA GLY A 320 3.79 -25.37 13.79
C GLY A 320 3.52 -24.79 12.40
N LEU A 321 2.71 -23.72 12.28
CA LEU A 321 2.43 -23.03 11.02
C LEU A 321 3.24 -21.73 10.92
N PRO A 322 3.88 -21.45 9.77
CA PRO A 322 4.53 -20.18 9.55
C PRO A 322 3.50 -19.06 9.37
N MET A 323 3.70 -17.97 10.08
CA MET A 323 2.85 -16.79 10.11
C MET A 323 3.65 -15.55 9.74
N MET A 324 2.99 -14.60 9.08
CA MET A 324 3.49 -13.26 8.83
C MET A 324 2.57 -12.25 9.50
N LYS A 325 3.11 -11.39 10.35
CA LYS A 325 2.41 -10.21 10.85
C LYS A 325 2.82 -8.99 10.05
N TYR A 326 1.84 -8.30 9.49
CA TYR A 326 2.01 -7.01 8.84
C TYR A 326 0.91 -6.07 9.33
N GLY A 327 1.32 -4.91 9.87
CA GLY A 327 0.40 -4.03 10.59
C GLY A 327 -0.28 -4.73 11.77
N THR A 328 -1.61 -4.73 11.78
CA THR A 328 -2.43 -5.38 12.80
C THR A 328 -2.91 -6.79 12.42
N VAL A 329 -2.56 -7.28 11.23
CA VAL A 329 -3.09 -8.54 10.68
C VAL A 329 -2.00 -9.61 10.65
N ASN A 330 -2.39 -10.84 10.98
CA ASN A 330 -1.56 -12.03 10.88
C ASN A 330 -2.04 -12.88 9.70
N TYR A 331 -1.14 -13.14 8.75
CA TYR A 331 -1.39 -13.95 7.57
C TYR A 331 -0.73 -15.32 7.74
N PRO A 332 -1.49 -16.42 7.60
CA PRO A 332 -0.88 -17.73 7.49
C PRO A 332 -0.09 -17.82 6.18
N LEU A 333 1.07 -18.45 6.25
CA LEU A 333 1.92 -18.69 5.10
C LEU A 333 1.82 -20.13 4.66
N SER A 334 1.70 -20.33 3.35
CA SER A 334 1.85 -21.63 2.73
C SER A 334 3.18 -21.69 2.01
N HIS A 335 3.97 -22.73 2.26
CA HIS A 335 5.20 -22.95 1.50
C HIS A 335 4.88 -23.16 0.02
N TYR A 336 5.64 -22.49 -0.85
CA TYR A 336 5.42 -22.52 -2.29
C TYR A 336 6.50 -23.36 -3.00
N HIS A 337 7.75 -22.88 -3.03
CA HIS A 337 8.94 -23.64 -3.44
C HIS A 337 10.18 -22.98 -2.86
N TYR A 338 11.25 -23.75 -2.58
CA TYR A 338 12.49 -23.18 -2.04
C TYR A 338 12.20 -22.23 -0.86
N ASP A 339 12.77 -21.03 -0.89
CA ASP A 339 12.58 -19.98 0.12
C ASP A 339 11.44 -19.01 -0.22
N THR A 340 10.47 -19.45 -1.03
CA THR A 340 9.27 -18.70 -1.39
C THR A 340 8.06 -19.26 -0.66
N PHE A 341 7.29 -18.35 -0.08
CA PHE A 341 6.02 -18.64 0.57
C PHE A 341 4.92 -17.79 -0.06
N GLN A 342 3.68 -18.24 0.11
CA GLN A 342 2.49 -17.55 -0.35
C GLN A 342 1.67 -17.10 0.86
N PHE A 343 1.09 -15.92 0.76
CA PHE A 343 0.07 -15.43 1.68
C PHE A 343 -1.16 -14.96 0.91
N GLU A 344 -2.31 -14.98 1.57
CA GLU A 344 -3.57 -14.51 1.03
C GLU A 344 -4.08 -13.35 1.89
N MET A 345 -4.15 -12.15 1.31
CA MET A 345 -4.78 -11.00 1.93
C MET A 345 -6.29 -11.11 1.76
N THR A 346 -6.96 -11.58 2.81
CA THR A 346 -8.40 -11.83 2.76
C THR A 346 -9.21 -10.56 2.51
N ARG A 347 -8.71 -9.37 2.85
CA ARG A 347 -9.45 -8.11 2.63
C ARG A 347 -9.75 -7.85 1.15
N TRP A 348 -8.73 -7.98 0.30
CA TRP A 348 -8.79 -7.68 -1.14
C TRP A 348 -8.65 -8.90 -2.04
N ASP A 349 -8.70 -10.10 -1.46
CA ASP A 349 -8.56 -11.38 -2.17
C ASP A 349 -7.27 -11.45 -3.02
N ILE A 350 -6.22 -10.79 -2.53
CA ILE A 350 -4.89 -10.75 -3.16
C ILE A 350 -4.09 -11.96 -2.68
N ARG A 351 -3.53 -12.72 -3.62
CA ARG A 351 -2.58 -13.79 -3.35
C ARG A 351 -1.22 -13.39 -3.89
N GLU A 352 -0.26 -13.25 -2.99
CA GLU A 352 1.08 -12.83 -3.36
C GLU A 352 2.14 -13.81 -2.86
N LEU A 353 3.27 -13.78 -3.56
CA LEU A 353 4.46 -14.52 -3.19
C LEU A 353 5.43 -13.59 -2.48
N LEU A 354 6.04 -14.12 -1.42
CA LEU A 354 7.20 -13.54 -0.76
C LEU A 354 8.37 -14.50 -0.91
N THR A 355 9.57 -13.98 -1.16
CA THR A 355 10.78 -14.79 -1.32
C THR A 355 11.86 -14.28 -0.39
N PHE A 356 12.35 -15.16 0.48
CA PHE A 356 13.47 -14.83 1.36
C PHE A 356 14.76 -14.76 0.57
N GLN A 357 15.61 -13.79 0.94
CA GLN A 357 16.92 -13.59 0.35
C GLN A 357 17.98 -14.13 1.30
N VAL A 358 18.92 -14.88 0.75
CA VAL A 358 20.06 -15.46 1.47
C VAL A 358 21.36 -14.82 0.99
N ASP A 359 22.30 -14.56 1.91
CA ASP A 359 23.63 -14.08 1.56
C ASP A 359 24.57 -15.24 1.17
N SER A 360 25.82 -14.91 0.81
CA SER A 360 26.82 -15.91 0.40
C SER A 360 27.26 -16.87 1.51
N LEU A 361 26.92 -16.57 2.77
CA LEU A 361 27.16 -17.44 3.93
C LEU A 361 25.95 -18.34 4.23
N GLY A 362 24.86 -18.19 3.47
CA GLY A 362 23.60 -18.90 3.68
C GLY A 362 22.68 -18.21 4.69
N ASP A 363 23.01 -17.01 5.18
CA ASP A 363 22.13 -16.34 6.15
C ASP A 363 20.94 -15.68 5.46
N ILE A 364 19.74 -15.86 6.02
CA ILE A 364 18.56 -15.11 5.59
C ILE A 364 18.72 -13.64 5.98
N ILE A 365 18.85 -12.76 4.98
CA ILE A 365 19.12 -11.33 5.14
C ILE A 365 17.89 -10.44 4.89
N GLY A 366 16.82 -11.01 4.34
CA GLY A 366 15.61 -10.24 4.05
C GLY A 366 14.54 -11.05 3.36
N VAL A 367 13.46 -10.37 2.99
CA VAL A 367 12.36 -10.91 2.20
C VAL A 367 11.93 -9.89 1.15
N SER A 368 11.70 -10.36 -0.08
CA SER A 368 11.17 -9.54 -1.17
C SER A 368 9.71 -9.89 -1.45
N VAL A 369 8.88 -8.86 -1.62
CA VAL A 369 7.44 -9.01 -1.92
C VAL A 369 7.02 -8.01 -2.99
N LYS A 370 6.26 -8.46 -4.00
CA LYS A 370 5.74 -7.62 -5.10
C LYS A 370 4.43 -6.96 -4.68
N ILE A 371 4.51 -5.96 -3.81
CA ILE A 371 3.35 -5.24 -3.26
C ILE A 371 3.03 -3.91 -3.97
N GLU A 372 3.84 -3.53 -4.96
CA GLU A 372 3.61 -2.37 -5.81
C GLU A 372 3.84 -2.76 -7.28
N GLU A 373 2.82 -2.55 -8.12
CA GLU A 373 2.80 -3.05 -9.49
C GLU A 373 3.87 -2.37 -10.35
N LEU A 374 4.08 -1.07 -10.15
CA LEU A 374 4.98 -0.26 -10.98
C LEU A 374 6.46 -0.31 -10.53
N LEU A 375 6.79 -1.06 -9.48
CA LEU A 375 8.15 -1.17 -8.92
C LEU A 375 8.66 -2.61 -8.87
N PRO A 376 9.98 -2.86 -8.86
CA PRO A 376 10.50 -4.18 -8.51
C PRO A 376 10.00 -4.70 -7.14
N PRO A 377 10.13 -6.00 -6.84
CA PRO A 377 9.80 -6.52 -5.51
C PRO A 377 10.49 -5.74 -4.39
N ILE A 378 9.71 -5.33 -3.39
CA ILE A 378 10.16 -4.51 -2.27
C ILE A 378 10.90 -5.40 -1.25
N LEU A 379 12.13 -5.03 -0.90
CA LEU A 379 12.96 -5.76 0.05
C LEU A 379 12.79 -5.26 1.49
N PHE A 380 12.27 -6.11 2.37
CA PHE A 380 12.33 -5.91 3.81
C PHE A 380 13.60 -6.58 4.34
N LYS A 381 14.48 -5.79 4.96
CA LYS A 381 15.72 -6.31 5.53
C LYS A 381 15.45 -6.99 6.86
N LYS A 382 16.02 -8.17 7.09
CA LYS A 382 15.95 -8.84 8.39
C LYS A 382 16.69 -8.01 9.43
N LEU A 383 16.07 -7.82 10.58
CA LEU A 383 16.66 -7.16 11.74
C LEU A 383 17.35 -8.20 12.63
N PRO A 384 18.48 -7.84 13.26
CA PRO A 384 19.12 -8.67 14.26
C PRO A 384 18.19 -8.89 15.46
N GLU A 385 18.36 -10.00 16.16
CA GLU A 385 17.59 -10.30 17.36
C GLU A 385 17.87 -9.26 18.47
N ASP A 386 16.80 -8.82 19.17
CA ASP A 386 16.88 -7.71 20.14
C ASP A 386 17.93 -7.96 21.23
N TYR A 387 18.08 -9.21 21.68
CA TYR A 387 19.04 -9.59 22.73
C TYR A 387 20.49 -9.33 22.34
N LEU A 388 20.81 -9.24 21.04
CA LEU A 388 22.16 -8.94 20.54
C LEU A 388 22.60 -7.51 20.83
N ARG A 389 21.67 -6.64 21.21
CA ARG A 389 21.95 -5.26 21.64
C ARG A 389 21.85 -5.11 23.15
N GLU A 390 21.42 -6.14 23.88
CA GLU A 390 21.33 -6.05 25.34
C GLU A 390 22.71 -5.96 25.98
N LYS A 391 22.93 -4.97 26.85
CA LYS A 391 24.19 -4.79 27.58
C LYS A 391 24.71 -6.07 28.22
N LYS A 392 23.81 -6.83 28.87
CA LYS A 392 24.16 -8.08 29.55
C LYS A 392 24.72 -9.11 28.57
N PHE A 393 24.16 -9.20 27.38
CA PHE A 393 24.64 -10.07 26.33
C PHE A 393 25.96 -9.55 25.75
N LEU A 394 26.05 -8.27 25.39
CA LEU A 394 27.24 -7.66 24.82
C LEU A 394 28.47 -7.79 25.75
N GLN A 395 28.27 -7.72 27.07
CA GLN A 395 29.30 -7.97 28.06
C GLN A 395 29.95 -9.36 27.93
N THR A 396 29.23 -10.36 27.43
CA THR A 396 29.79 -11.70 27.18
C THR A 396 30.80 -11.70 26.03
N LEU A 397 30.67 -10.76 25.08
CA LEU A 397 31.54 -10.61 23.91
C LEU A 397 32.80 -9.78 24.22
N VAL A 398 32.76 -8.94 25.25
CA VAL A 398 33.88 -8.08 25.67
C VAL A 398 35.07 -8.92 26.12
N GLY A 399 36.27 -8.46 25.76
CA GLY A 399 37.52 -9.08 26.17
C GLY A 399 38.66 -8.80 25.20
N LYS A 400 39.83 -9.35 25.53
CA LYS A 400 41.00 -9.37 24.66
C LYS A 400 41.05 -10.68 23.89
N TYR A 401 41.37 -10.59 22.60
CA TYR A 401 41.44 -11.72 21.70
C TYR A 401 42.80 -11.75 20.99
N ASP A 402 43.39 -12.93 20.85
CA ASP A 402 44.61 -13.18 20.07
C ASP A 402 44.22 -13.49 18.63
N LEU A 403 44.35 -12.50 17.74
CA LEU A 403 44.14 -12.62 16.30
C LEU A 403 45.49 -12.76 15.61
N ALA A 404 45.91 -14.01 15.34
CA ALA A 404 47.16 -14.35 14.67
C ALA A 404 48.43 -13.69 15.29
N GLY A 405 48.51 -13.65 16.61
CA GLY A 405 49.63 -13.07 17.35
C GLY A 405 49.47 -11.59 17.67
N GLN A 406 48.41 -10.94 17.20
CA GLN A 406 48.05 -9.57 17.55
C GLN A 406 46.90 -9.54 18.56
N ILE A 407 47.09 -8.81 19.66
CA ILE A 407 46.03 -8.61 20.64
C ILE A 407 45.09 -7.53 20.13
N VAL A 408 43.84 -7.93 19.92
CA VAL A 408 42.72 -7.03 19.59
C VAL A 408 41.71 -7.04 20.72
N GLU A 409 40.90 -5.99 20.83
CA GLU A 409 39.95 -5.84 21.94
C GLU A 409 38.53 -5.61 21.45
N ILE A 410 37.58 -6.28 22.10
CA ILE A 410 36.16 -5.96 22.00
C ILE A 410 35.75 -5.18 23.24
N ARG A 411 35.26 -3.94 23.05
CA ARG A 411 34.86 -3.03 24.14
C ARG A 411 33.39 -2.66 24.03
N LEU A 412 32.73 -2.33 25.13
CA LEU A 412 31.39 -1.71 25.08
C LEU A 412 31.48 -0.26 24.59
N LYS A 413 30.49 0.15 23.81
CA LYS A 413 30.16 1.56 23.55
C LYS A 413 28.76 1.83 24.08
N GLY A 414 28.68 2.60 25.15
CA GLY A 414 27.40 2.89 25.80
C GLY A 414 26.75 1.63 26.40
N ASN A 415 25.46 1.44 26.15
CA ASN A 415 24.67 0.34 26.70
C ASN A 415 24.20 -0.68 25.65
N ASP A 416 24.38 -0.40 24.35
CA ASP A 416 23.71 -1.11 23.25
C ASP A 416 24.61 -1.44 22.06
N ALA A 417 25.91 -1.13 22.15
CA ALA A 417 26.88 -1.40 21.09
C ALA A 417 28.23 -1.91 21.63
N ILE A 418 29.01 -2.52 20.73
CA ILE A 418 30.41 -2.91 20.96
C ILE A 418 31.32 -2.32 19.89
N MET A 419 32.59 -2.17 20.22
CA MET A 419 33.66 -1.68 19.35
C MET A 419 34.69 -2.78 19.17
N PHE A 420 35.15 -2.95 17.93
CA PHE A 420 36.37 -3.67 17.62
C PHE A 420 37.56 -2.71 17.62
N ALA A 421 38.56 -2.95 18.46
CA ALA A 421 39.76 -2.13 18.56
C ALA A 421 40.98 -2.95 18.12
N PRO A 422 41.41 -2.82 16.85
CA PRO A 422 42.68 -3.36 16.38
C PRO A 422 43.86 -2.58 16.97
N LEU A 423 45.04 -3.20 17.02
CA LEU A 423 46.27 -2.53 17.41
C LEU A 423 46.59 -1.41 16.39
N GLU A 424 46.93 -0.22 16.88
CA GLU A 424 47.35 0.94 16.06
C GLU A 424 46.32 1.47 15.04
N GLN A 425 45.06 1.05 15.15
CA GLN A 425 43.96 1.54 14.31
C GLN A 425 42.82 2.12 15.16
N PRO A 426 42.06 3.09 14.63
CA PRO A 426 40.87 3.59 15.32
C PRO A 426 39.88 2.46 15.61
N PRO A 427 39.27 2.41 16.81
CA PRO A 427 38.20 1.46 17.09
C PRO A 427 37.01 1.67 16.16
N VAL A 428 36.44 0.57 15.70
CA VAL A 428 35.31 0.54 14.77
C VAL A 428 34.07 0.06 15.50
N GLU A 429 32.96 0.78 15.35
CA GLU A 429 31.67 0.35 15.90
C GLU A 429 31.15 -0.86 15.14
N LEU A 430 30.70 -1.85 15.91
CA LEU A 430 30.07 -3.03 15.34
C LEU A 430 28.56 -2.99 15.56
N GLU A 431 27.82 -3.41 14.54
CA GLU A 431 26.40 -3.68 14.63
C GLU A 431 26.12 -5.18 14.51
N PRO A 432 25.12 -5.70 15.25
CA PRO A 432 24.73 -7.10 15.12
C PRO A 432 24.08 -7.33 13.76
N VAL A 433 24.37 -8.50 13.18
CA VAL A 433 23.77 -8.96 11.93
C VAL A 433 22.68 -10.00 12.22
N ARG A 434 23.08 -11.14 12.78
CA ARG A 434 22.20 -12.25 13.20
C ARG A 434 22.99 -13.20 14.08
N GLY A 435 22.34 -13.80 15.08
CA GLY A 435 23.03 -14.73 16.00
C GLY A 435 24.31 -14.11 16.57
N LEU A 436 25.42 -14.86 16.59
CA LEU A 436 26.70 -14.37 17.12
C LEU A 436 27.54 -13.58 16.10
N ARG A 437 26.94 -13.07 15.02
CA ARG A 437 27.62 -12.33 13.95
C ARG A 437 27.47 -10.82 14.12
N TYR A 438 28.59 -10.12 14.04
CA TYR A 438 28.68 -8.66 14.09
C TYR A 438 29.50 -8.15 12.92
N LYS A 439 29.14 -6.99 12.38
CA LYS A 439 29.90 -6.34 11.31
C LYS A 439 30.22 -4.89 11.63
N SER A 440 31.20 -4.31 10.96
CA SER A 440 31.45 -2.87 11.07
C SER A 440 30.26 -2.07 10.53
N LYS A 441 29.89 -1.01 11.26
CA LYS A 441 28.80 -0.10 10.91
C LYS A 441 29.09 0.73 9.66
N ASP A 442 30.36 1.04 9.42
CA ASP A 442 30.79 1.96 8.35
C ASP A 442 31.45 1.25 7.16
N SER A 443 31.68 -0.08 7.23
CA SER A 443 32.17 -0.86 6.10
C SER A 443 31.84 -2.35 6.22
N ASP A 444 31.68 -3.04 5.09
CA ASP A 444 31.54 -4.50 5.07
C ASP A 444 32.90 -5.24 5.17
N LEU A 445 33.99 -4.53 5.47
CA LEU A 445 35.34 -5.11 5.54
C LEU A 445 35.58 -5.98 6.79
N ILE A 446 34.86 -5.68 7.87
CA ILE A 446 35.02 -6.37 9.16
C ILE A 446 33.73 -7.13 9.46
N ASN A 447 33.83 -8.46 9.47
CA ASN A 447 32.79 -9.36 9.95
C ASN A 447 33.38 -10.27 11.02
N LEU A 448 32.78 -10.27 12.20
CA LEU A 448 33.17 -11.09 13.33
C LEU A 448 32.06 -12.11 13.59
N LEU A 449 32.40 -13.40 13.54
CA LEU A 449 31.50 -14.47 13.97
C LEU A 449 32.01 -15.05 15.30
N PHE A 450 31.38 -14.64 16.41
CA PHE A 450 31.72 -15.19 17.72
C PHE A 450 31.29 -16.65 17.83
N LYS A 451 32.08 -17.46 18.54
CA LYS A 451 31.76 -18.85 18.87
C LYS A 451 31.71 -19.04 20.37
N ARG A 452 30.82 -19.95 20.77
CA ARG A 452 30.65 -20.39 22.15
C ARG A 452 31.13 -21.82 22.32
N ASP A 453 31.56 -22.13 23.54
CA ASP A 453 31.81 -23.50 23.98
C ASP A 453 30.51 -24.19 24.44
N GLU A 454 30.64 -25.43 24.90
CA GLU A 454 29.54 -26.26 25.42
C GLU A 454 28.87 -25.67 26.68
N ASN A 455 29.52 -24.73 27.36
CA ASN A 455 28.98 -24.03 28.53
C ASN A 455 28.40 -22.65 28.17
N ASP A 456 28.13 -22.41 26.88
CA ASP A 456 27.61 -21.15 26.34
C ASP A 456 28.55 -19.93 26.53
N LYS A 457 29.83 -20.16 26.83
CA LYS A 457 30.81 -19.09 27.02
C LYS A 457 31.51 -18.77 25.70
N VAL A 458 31.64 -17.48 25.38
CA VAL A 458 32.34 -17.04 24.17
C VAL A 458 33.84 -17.27 24.31
N THR A 459 34.42 -18.05 23.41
CA THR A 459 35.82 -18.51 23.46
C THR A 459 36.67 -17.99 22.32
N GLU A 460 36.08 -17.67 21.16
CA GLU A 460 36.78 -17.10 20.02
C GLU A 460 35.81 -16.31 19.14
N PHE A 461 36.35 -15.55 18.18
CA PHE A 461 35.59 -15.12 17.00
C PHE A 461 36.37 -15.41 15.73
N MET A 462 35.67 -15.63 14.63
CA MET A 462 36.26 -15.69 13.30
C MET A 462 36.19 -14.31 12.66
N PHE A 463 37.35 -13.75 12.33
CA PHE A 463 37.49 -12.54 11.53
C PHE A 463 37.39 -12.91 10.05
N VAL A 464 36.37 -12.41 9.38
CA VAL A 464 36.10 -12.67 7.96
C VAL A 464 36.34 -11.39 7.16
N ALA A 465 37.41 -11.37 6.37
CA ALA A 465 37.74 -10.27 5.46
C ALA A 465 38.16 -10.80 4.09
N HIS A 466 37.47 -10.36 3.03
CA HIS A 466 37.90 -10.60 1.62
C HIS A 466 38.26 -12.07 1.31
N ARG A 467 37.46 -13.02 1.83
CA ARG A 467 37.62 -14.49 1.70
C ARG A 467 38.69 -15.14 2.58
N GLN A 468 39.37 -14.40 3.44
CA GLN A 468 40.21 -14.96 4.49
C GLN A 468 39.41 -15.05 5.79
N VAL A 469 39.51 -16.21 6.45
CA VAL A 469 38.91 -16.47 7.76
C VAL A 469 40.05 -16.71 8.75
N VAL A 470 40.21 -15.81 9.72
CA VAL A 470 41.24 -15.91 10.75
C VAL A 470 40.56 -16.03 12.12
N SER A 471 40.91 -17.05 12.90
CA SER A 471 40.37 -17.17 14.26
C SER A 471 41.10 -16.25 15.23
N ALA A 472 40.34 -15.62 16.12
CA ALA A 472 40.83 -14.84 17.24
C ALA A 472 40.39 -15.48 18.56
N LYS A 473 41.32 -16.02 19.35
CA LYS A 473 41.00 -16.71 20.61
C LYS A 473 40.88 -15.74 21.77
N LYS A 474 39.85 -15.88 22.60
CA LYS A 474 39.66 -15.05 23.79
C LYS A 474 40.71 -15.37 24.85
N ILE A 475 41.42 -14.35 25.32
CA ILE A 475 42.52 -14.47 26.30
C ILE A 475 42.11 -13.98 27.69
N SER A 476 41.27 -12.94 27.75
CA SER A 476 40.79 -12.35 29.02
C SER A 476 39.45 -11.67 28.85
#